data_AF-A0A431FVB8-F1
#
_entry.id   AF-A0A431FVB8-F1
#
_cell.length_a   1.000
_cell.length_b   1.000
_cell.length_c   1.000
_cell.angle_alpha   90.00
_cell.angle_beta   90.00
_cell.angle_gamma   90.00
#
_symmetry.space_group_name_H-M   'P 1'
#
loop_
_entity.id
_entity.type
_entity.pdbx_description
1 polymer ?
#
loop_
_entity_poly.entity_id
_entity_poly.type
_entity_poly.pdbx_seq_one_letter_code
_entity_poly.pdbx_strand_id
1 'polypeptide(L)'
;MKTFTNTNQGLISGAIGVALDNANIENFTNKGTIESTSSDKKNAAIIVGKYGFSDKSTINNFTNDGTITSKSNGIIVSGGSKIETLVNKGSIKADLDGISLADYNWMPDTKIDLGSIILESGSSIQAGNNGINIEHTNSRPIVVGGIEVKQDAVVNGGNVGIYIGDGKEINTQITISGEVSGGVAGIVNEGIIGSNDDKEGGIIISGGSVSSSNGGSGIVNQGNGSINGEIKVENGGSVEGGITNTDNGSISGNIVVENGGKLDSITNTSTSDTGISGSITNNSDNKLEIS
;
A
#
# COMPACT_ATOMS: atom_id res chain seq x y z
N MET A 1 -1.72 -22.88 15.24
CA MET A 1 -0.94 -23.66 14.26
C MET A 1 0.44 -23.04 14.17
N LYS A 2 1.53 -23.81 14.21
CA LYS A 2 2.85 -23.18 14.10
C LYS A 2 3.13 -22.72 12.68
N THR A 3 2.97 -23.61 11.71
CA THR A 3 3.28 -23.33 10.31
C THR A 3 2.19 -23.85 9.39
N PHE A 4 1.80 -23.04 8.40
CA PHE A 4 1.05 -23.45 7.22
C PHE A 4 1.98 -23.37 6.00
N THR A 5 1.94 -24.37 5.11
CA THR A 5 2.74 -24.34 3.88
C THR A 5 1.97 -24.93 2.70
N ASN A 6 1.73 -24.11 1.68
CA ASN A 6 1.38 -24.59 0.34
C ASN A 6 2.68 -24.84 -0.44
N THR A 7 2.90 -26.07 -0.91
CA THR A 7 4.17 -26.48 -1.57
C THR A 7 4.21 -26.03 -3.03
N ASN A 8 5.39 -26.10 -3.69
CA ASN A 8 5.62 -25.57 -5.05
C ASN A 8 4.66 -26.10 -6.14
N GLN A 9 4.06 -27.27 -5.94
CA GLN A 9 3.08 -27.87 -6.86
C GLN A 9 1.64 -27.87 -6.30
N GLY A 10 1.46 -27.31 -5.11
CA GLY A 10 0.16 -27.26 -4.47
C GLY A 10 -0.74 -26.21 -5.12
N LEU A 11 -1.95 -26.63 -5.46
CA LEU A 11 -3.04 -25.75 -5.85
C LEU A 11 -4.10 -25.76 -4.75
N ILE A 12 -4.40 -24.58 -4.21
CA ILE A 12 -5.56 -24.37 -3.35
C ILE A 12 -6.49 -23.43 -4.09
N SER A 13 -7.65 -23.92 -4.52
CA SER A 13 -8.59 -23.15 -5.34
C SER A 13 -10.03 -23.36 -4.87
N GLY A 14 -10.82 -22.30 -4.93
CA GLY A 14 -12.23 -22.30 -4.57
C GLY A 14 -12.84 -20.92 -4.75
N ALA A 15 -14.10 -20.74 -4.32
CA ALA A 15 -14.71 -19.40 -4.28
C ALA A 15 -13.94 -18.45 -3.34
N ILE A 16 -13.30 -19.01 -2.31
CA ILE A 16 -12.23 -18.43 -1.51
C ILE A 16 -11.14 -19.51 -1.48
N GLY A 17 -9.89 -19.15 -1.74
CA GLY A 17 -8.78 -20.12 -1.75
C GLY A 17 -8.46 -20.60 -0.33
N VAL A 18 -8.07 -19.66 0.54
CA VAL A 18 -7.79 -19.90 1.95
C VAL A 18 -8.59 -18.93 2.80
N ALA A 19 -9.41 -19.46 3.73
CA ALA A 19 -10.09 -18.66 4.75
C ALA A 19 -9.50 -19.00 6.12
N LEU A 20 -8.97 -18.00 6.82
CA LEU A 20 -8.38 -18.14 8.16
C LEU A 20 -9.33 -17.53 9.19
N ASP A 21 -10.14 -18.40 9.79
CA ASP A 21 -11.10 -18.07 10.84
C ASP A 21 -10.49 -18.39 12.22
N ASN A 22 -10.37 -17.39 13.10
CA ASN A 22 -9.80 -17.50 14.46
C ASN A 22 -8.43 -18.23 14.50
N ALA A 23 -7.57 -17.95 13.53
CA ALA A 23 -6.32 -18.67 13.32
C ALA A 23 -5.14 -17.92 13.96
N ASN A 24 -4.31 -18.62 14.73
CA ASN A 24 -3.01 -18.13 15.18
C ASN A 24 -1.92 -18.92 14.47
N ILE A 25 -1.19 -18.28 13.55
CA ILE A 25 -0.17 -18.88 12.69
C ILE A 25 1.15 -18.13 12.88
N GLU A 26 2.22 -18.84 13.23
CA GLU A 26 3.54 -18.21 13.30
C GLU A 26 4.10 -17.96 11.89
N ASN A 27 4.01 -18.97 11.01
CA ASN A 27 4.52 -18.87 9.64
C ASN A 27 3.50 -19.38 8.62
N PHE A 28 3.04 -18.50 7.73
CA PHE A 28 2.23 -18.85 6.56
C PHE A 28 3.10 -18.75 5.32
N THR A 29 3.32 -19.85 4.61
CA THR A 29 4.14 -19.85 3.38
C THR A 29 3.34 -20.40 2.20
N ASN A 30 3.20 -19.60 1.15
CA ASN A 30 2.74 -20.07 -0.15
C ASN A 30 3.91 -20.21 -1.11
N LYS A 31 4.19 -21.41 -1.63
CA LYS A 31 5.12 -21.64 -2.75
C LYS A 31 4.43 -22.11 -4.03
N GLY A 32 3.18 -22.55 -3.92
CA GLY A 32 2.36 -23.03 -5.02
C GLY A 32 1.42 -21.94 -5.53
N THR A 33 0.22 -22.35 -5.94
CA THR A 33 -0.86 -21.42 -6.34
C THR A 33 -1.98 -21.43 -5.31
N ILE A 34 -2.40 -20.24 -4.88
CA ILE A 34 -3.66 -20.04 -4.15
C ILE A 34 -4.57 -19.19 -5.04
N GLU A 35 -5.77 -19.69 -5.31
CA GLU A 35 -6.71 -19.11 -6.26
C GLU A 35 -8.09 -18.87 -5.65
N SER A 36 -8.66 -17.70 -5.93
CA SER A 36 -10.10 -17.46 -5.81
C SER A 36 -10.74 -17.38 -7.19
N THR A 37 -11.74 -18.23 -7.42
CA THR A 37 -12.51 -18.28 -8.66
C THR A 37 -13.75 -17.38 -8.64
N SER A 38 -14.02 -16.71 -7.50
CA SER A 38 -15.19 -15.84 -7.31
C SER A 38 -14.87 -14.40 -7.65
N SER A 39 -15.80 -13.73 -8.33
CA SER A 39 -15.77 -12.29 -8.59
C SER A 39 -16.56 -11.48 -7.56
N ASP A 40 -17.04 -12.11 -6.47
CA ASP A 40 -17.64 -11.37 -5.36
C ASP A 40 -16.57 -10.50 -4.68
N LYS A 41 -16.83 -9.21 -4.52
CA LYS A 41 -15.92 -8.24 -3.87
C LYS A 41 -15.59 -8.58 -2.42
N LYS A 42 -16.38 -9.48 -1.79
CA LYS A 42 -16.15 -10.01 -0.44
C LYS A 42 -15.30 -11.28 -0.43
N ASN A 43 -14.89 -11.80 -1.58
CA ASN A 43 -14.02 -12.96 -1.64
C ASN A 43 -12.59 -12.57 -1.99
N ALA A 44 -11.66 -13.44 -1.63
CA ALA A 44 -10.26 -13.32 -1.99
C ALA A 44 -9.62 -14.69 -2.18
N ALA A 45 -8.45 -14.72 -2.80
CA ALA A 45 -7.62 -15.90 -2.77
C ALA A 45 -7.24 -16.25 -1.32
N ILE A 46 -6.97 -15.25 -0.49
CA ILE A 46 -6.70 -15.43 0.95
C ILE A 46 -7.48 -14.40 1.76
N ILE A 47 -8.23 -14.87 2.76
CA ILE A 47 -8.89 -14.02 3.76
C ILE A 47 -8.28 -14.32 5.12
N VAL A 48 -7.75 -13.28 5.77
CA VAL A 48 -7.23 -13.31 7.15
C VAL A 48 -8.25 -12.68 8.08
N GLY A 49 -8.86 -13.52 8.91
CA GLY A 49 -10.04 -13.16 9.70
C GLY A 49 -11.32 -13.52 8.97
N LYS A 50 -12.46 -13.25 9.59
CA LYS A 50 -13.76 -13.56 9.04
C LYS A 50 -14.58 -12.32 8.79
N TYR A 51 -15.21 -12.28 7.62
CA TYR A 51 -16.17 -11.23 7.29
C TYR A 51 -17.35 -11.21 8.25
N GLY A 52 -17.48 -10.10 8.99
CA GLY A 52 -18.70 -9.80 9.73
C GLY A 52 -18.86 -10.47 11.09
N PHE A 53 -17.80 -11.07 11.64
CA PHE A 53 -17.82 -11.76 12.93
C PHE A 53 -16.55 -11.44 13.72
N SER A 54 -16.61 -11.58 15.06
CA SER A 54 -15.51 -11.27 15.98
C SER A 54 -14.27 -12.15 15.87
N ASP A 55 -14.21 -13.02 14.87
CA ASP A 55 -13.15 -14.00 14.73
C ASP A 55 -11.89 -13.35 14.13
N LYS A 56 -10.87 -13.20 14.98
CA LYS A 56 -9.61 -12.53 14.67
C LYS A 56 -8.55 -13.56 14.34
N SER A 57 -7.79 -13.32 13.28
CA SER A 57 -6.64 -14.16 12.94
C SER A 57 -5.34 -13.38 13.10
N THR A 58 -4.31 -14.03 13.62
CA THR A 58 -2.96 -13.50 13.73
C THR A 58 -2.02 -14.35 12.90
N ILE A 59 -1.25 -13.70 12.02
CA ILE A 59 -0.13 -14.30 11.31
C ILE A 59 1.12 -13.49 11.65
N ASN A 60 2.17 -14.12 12.16
CA ASN A 60 3.40 -13.37 12.42
C ASN A 60 4.12 -13.14 11.08
N ASN A 61 4.50 -14.23 10.41
CA ASN A 61 5.22 -14.16 9.14
C ASN A 61 4.36 -14.73 8.01
N PHE A 62 3.88 -13.86 7.13
CA PHE A 62 3.25 -14.26 5.88
C PHE A 62 4.27 -14.14 4.75
N THR A 63 4.52 -15.22 4.01
CA THR A 63 5.41 -15.23 2.84
C THR A 63 4.71 -15.82 1.62
N ASN A 64 4.56 -15.02 0.57
CA ASN A 64 4.20 -15.51 -0.76
C ASN A 64 5.45 -15.65 -1.63
N ASP A 65 5.88 -16.88 -1.88
CA ASP A 65 6.96 -17.28 -2.80
C ASP A 65 6.40 -18.00 -4.04
N GLY A 66 5.08 -17.95 -4.21
CA GLY A 66 4.35 -18.59 -5.31
C GLY A 66 3.42 -17.61 -6.00
N THR A 67 2.30 -18.12 -6.47
CA THR A 67 1.26 -17.32 -7.13
C THR A 67 0.03 -17.22 -6.25
N ILE A 68 -0.49 -16.00 -6.11
CA ILE A 68 -1.82 -15.72 -5.59
C ILE A 68 -2.61 -15.13 -6.74
N THR A 69 -3.75 -15.72 -7.10
CA THR A 69 -4.59 -15.21 -8.19
C THR A 69 -6.06 -15.15 -7.79
N SER A 70 -6.77 -14.09 -8.18
CA SER A 70 -8.16 -13.88 -7.77
C SER A 70 -8.94 -13.11 -8.81
N LYS A 71 -10.19 -13.53 -9.05
CA LYS A 71 -11.19 -12.73 -9.81
C LYS A 71 -11.81 -11.59 -9.00
N SER A 72 -11.32 -11.37 -7.79
CA SER A 72 -11.70 -10.31 -6.87
C SER A 72 -10.44 -9.82 -6.17
N ASN A 73 -10.36 -9.79 -4.84
CA ASN A 73 -9.16 -9.38 -4.12
C ASN A 73 -8.11 -10.48 -4.03
N GLY A 74 -6.82 -10.15 -4.05
CA GLY A 74 -5.74 -11.11 -3.82
C GLY A 74 -5.73 -11.58 -2.36
N ILE A 75 -5.46 -10.65 -1.45
CA ILE A 75 -5.43 -10.87 -0.01
C ILE A 75 -6.37 -9.87 0.66
N ILE A 76 -7.21 -10.36 1.57
CA ILE A 76 -8.02 -9.52 2.45
C ILE A 76 -7.57 -9.72 3.89
N VAL A 77 -7.33 -8.63 4.60
CA VAL A 77 -7.13 -8.61 6.05
C VAL A 77 -8.34 -7.95 6.69
N SER A 78 -9.15 -8.74 7.41
CA SER A 78 -10.38 -8.27 8.04
C SER A 78 -10.11 -7.56 9.37
N GLY A 79 -11.09 -6.75 9.79
CA GLY A 79 -11.10 -6.02 11.07
C GLY A 79 -10.63 -6.86 12.26
N GLY A 80 -9.67 -6.32 13.02
CA GLY A 80 -9.17 -6.96 14.24
C GLY A 80 -8.21 -8.12 14.03
N SER A 81 -7.96 -8.52 12.78
CA SER A 81 -6.88 -9.45 12.45
C SER A 81 -5.54 -8.72 12.33
N LYS A 82 -4.45 -9.48 12.47
CA LYS A 82 -3.09 -8.98 12.47
C LYS A 82 -2.24 -9.79 11.50
N ILE A 83 -1.42 -9.12 10.70
CA ILE A 83 -0.24 -9.73 10.10
C ILE A 83 0.97 -8.90 10.53
N GLU A 84 1.94 -9.49 11.21
CA GLU A 84 3.13 -8.73 11.67
C GLU A 84 4.05 -8.39 10.50
N THR A 85 4.25 -9.30 9.56
CA THR A 85 5.00 -9.02 8.34
C THR A 85 4.44 -9.83 7.19
N LEU A 86 4.11 -9.13 6.10
CA LEU A 86 3.75 -9.72 4.81
C LEU A 86 4.90 -9.51 3.84
N VAL A 87 5.54 -10.60 3.43
CA VAL A 87 6.61 -10.60 2.42
C VAL A 87 6.09 -11.24 1.14
N ASN A 88 6.06 -10.48 0.06
CA ASN A 88 5.81 -10.97 -1.29
C ASN A 88 7.14 -11.16 -2.01
N LYS A 89 7.44 -12.40 -2.41
CA LYS A 89 8.57 -12.81 -3.27
C LYS A 89 8.09 -13.30 -4.64
N GLY A 90 6.84 -13.72 -4.72
CA GLY A 90 6.21 -14.20 -5.94
C GLY A 90 5.28 -13.17 -6.57
N SER A 91 4.16 -13.65 -7.10
CA SER A 91 3.17 -12.82 -7.81
C SER A 91 1.83 -12.82 -7.12
N ILE A 92 1.20 -11.66 -7.05
CA ILE A 92 -0.20 -11.47 -6.67
C ILE A 92 -0.92 -10.85 -7.86
N LYS A 93 -1.94 -11.54 -8.39
CA LYS A 93 -2.76 -11.04 -9.49
C LYS A 93 -4.24 -11.03 -9.10
N ALA A 94 -4.85 -9.86 -9.08
CA ALA A 94 -6.21 -9.67 -8.61
C ALA A 94 -7.01 -8.81 -9.60
N ASP A 95 -8.26 -9.18 -9.89
CA ASP A 95 -9.13 -8.34 -10.74
C ASP A 95 -9.69 -7.12 -9.97
N LEU A 96 -9.68 -7.15 -8.63
CA LEU A 96 -9.99 -6.00 -7.76
C LEU A 96 -8.71 -5.48 -7.09
N ASP A 97 -8.58 -5.57 -5.77
CA ASP A 97 -7.39 -5.08 -5.06
C ASP A 97 -6.36 -6.20 -4.84
N GLY A 98 -5.07 -5.89 -4.95
CA GLY A 98 -4.01 -6.87 -4.70
C GLY A 98 -3.97 -7.30 -3.23
N ILE A 99 -3.82 -6.32 -2.34
CA ILE A 99 -3.94 -6.46 -0.90
C ILE A 99 -4.96 -5.44 -0.42
N SER A 100 -6.02 -5.88 0.25
CA SER A 100 -7.07 -5.03 0.80
C SER A 100 -7.15 -5.19 2.31
N LEU A 101 -6.95 -4.09 3.02
CA LEU A 101 -7.21 -4.01 4.45
C LEU A 101 -8.60 -3.41 4.61
N ALA A 102 -9.63 -4.25 4.54
CA ALA A 102 -11.02 -3.80 4.59
C ALA A 102 -11.77 -4.56 5.70
N ASP A 103 -12.47 -3.80 6.52
CA ASP A 103 -13.50 -4.31 7.42
C ASP A 103 -14.89 -3.87 6.87
N TYR A 104 -15.92 -4.68 7.11
CA TYR A 104 -17.25 -4.45 6.55
C TYR A 104 -18.24 -4.26 7.70
N ASN A 105 -18.54 -3.00 8.00
CA ASN A 105 -19.69 -2.39 8.71
C ASN A 105 -20.28 -3.03 9.99
N TRP A 106 -19.83 -4.22 10.43
CA TRP A 106 -20.46 -4.97 11.52
C TRP A 106 -19.55 -5.14 12.73
N MET A 107 -18.34 -4.57 12.70
CA MET A 107 -17.37 -4.60 13.80
C MET A 107 -16.89 -3.19 14.17
N PRO A 108 -17.65 -2.46 15.01
CA PRO A 108 -17.36 -1.05 15.31
C PRO A 108 -16.09 -0.83 16.15
N ASP A 109 -15.44 -1.87 16.69
CA ASP A 109 -14.42 -1.75 17.74
C ASP A 109 -13.01 -2.26 17.39
N THR A 110 -12.74 -2.71 16.17
CA THR A 110 -11.50 -3.43 15.87
C THR A 110 -10.49 -2.65 15.02
N LYS A 111 -9.34 -2.33 15.63
CA LYS A 111 -8.14 -1.87 14.92
C LYS A 111 -7.58 -3.00 14.03
N ILE A 112 -7.22 -2.70 12.79
CA ILE A 112 -6.34 -3.58 12.00
C ILE A 112 -4.91 -3.12 12.27
N ASP A 113 -4.09 -4.05 12.73
CA ASP A 113 -2.66 -3.82 12.99
C ASP A 113 -1.90 -4.63 11.95
N LEU A 114 -1.50 -3.97 10.86
CA LEU A 114 -0.59 -4.56 9.90
C LEU A 114 0.81 -4.03 10.24
N GLY A 115 1.78 -4.90 10.42
CA GLY A 115 3.16 -4.45 10.53
C GLY A 115 3.65 -4.03 9.15
N SER A 116 4.65 -4.71 8.60
CA SER A 116 5.24 -4.29 7.33
C SER A 116 4.68 -5.08 6.14
N ILE A 117 4.48 -4.39 5.01
CA ILE A 117 4.32 -5.01 3.69
C ILE A 117 5.65 -4.85 2.95
N ILE A 118 6.26 -5.95 2.54
CA ILE A 118 7.56 -5.96 1.86
C ILE A 118 7.40 -6.72 0.55
N LEU A 119 7.73 -6.04 -0.55
CA LEU A 119 7.83 -6.64 -1.87
C LEU A 119 9.31 -6.83 -2.18
N GLU A 120 9.74 -8.08 -2.22
CA GLU A 120 11.10 -8.47 -2.54
C GLU A 120 11.39 -8.30 -4.04
N SER A 121 12.67 -8.23 -4.37
CA SER A 121 13.12 -8.05 -5.76
C SER A 121 12.53 -9.10 -6.70
N GLY A 122 12.03 -8.65 -7.85
CA GLY A 122 11.36 -9.48 -8.85
C GLY A 122 9.93 -9.91 -8.50
N SER A 123 9.41 -9.55 -7.32
CA SER A 123 8.02 -9.82 -6.95
C SER A 123 7.06 -8.84 -7.60
N SER A 124 5.78 -9.20 -7.69
CA SER A 124 4.77 -8.31 -8.27
C SER A 124 3.41 -8.38 -7.60
N ILE A 125 2.73 -7.24 -7.64
CA ILE A 125 1.29 -7.10 -7.43
C ILE A 125 0.71 -6.45 -8.70
N GLN A 126 -0.23 -7.14 -9.34
CA GLN A 126 -1.01 -6.65 -10.48
C GLN A 126 -2.49 -6.68 -10.09
N ALA A 127 -3.08 -5.53 -9.87
CA ALA A 127 -4.46 -5.38 -9.39
C ALA A 127 -5.30 -4.60 -10.41
N GLY A 128 -6.55 -5.00 -10.63
CA GLY A 128 -7.47 -4.27 -11.51
C GLY A 128 -7.96 -2.94 -10.94
N ASN A 129 -7.93 -2.79 -9.61
CA ASN A 129 -8.25 -1.55 -8.90
C ASN A 129 -7.02 -1.02 -8.14
N ASN A 130 -6.88 -1.25 -6.84
CA ASN A 130 -5.74 -0.75 -6.08
C ASN A 130 -4.71 -1.86 -5.84
N GLY A 131 -3.42 -1.58 -6.05
CA GLY A 131 -2.36 -2.55 -5.77
C GLY A 131 -2.35 -2.93 -4.29
N ILE A 132 -2.22 -1.91 -3.43
CA ILE A 132 -2.40 -1.99 -1.98
C ILE A 132 -3.50 -1.00 -1.61
N ASN A 133 -4.59 -1.51 -1.01
CA ASN A 133 -5.73 -0.73 -0.56
C ASN A 133 -5.81 -0.72 0.96
N ILE A 134 -5.54 0.44 1.58
CA ILE A 134 -5.70 0.66 3.01
C ILE A 134 -6.93 1.56 3.21
N GLU A 135 -8.12 0.97 3.16
CA GLU A 135 -9.38 1.70 3.23
C GLU A 135 -10.32 1.08 4.26
N HIS A 136 -11.08 1.91 4.98
CA HIS A 136 -12.16 1.40 5.80
C HIS A 136 -13.33 2.37 5.88
N THR A 137 -14.55 1.82 5.92
CA THR A 137 -15.80 2.57 6.04
C THR A 137 -16.06 3.11 7.44
N ASN A 138 -15.36 2.63 8.48
CA ASN A 138 -15.39 3.24 9.81
C ASN A 138 -14.19 4.17 10.05
N SER A 139 -14.39 5.12 10.96
CA SER A 139 -13.44 6.16 11.34
C SER A 139 -12.26 5.68 12.21
N ARG A 140 -12.05 4.37 12.39
CA ARG A 140 -10.95 3.88 13.23
C ARG A 140 -9.65 3.75 12.44
N PRO A 141 -8.50 4.03 13.09
CA PRO A 141 -7.20 3.90 12.46
C PRO A 141 -6.91 2.46 12.05
N ILE A 142 -6.59 2.25 10.78
CA ILE A 142 -5.75 1.13 10.37
C ILE A 142 -4.33 1.65 10.49
N VAL A 143 -3.49 0.92 11.22
CA VAL A 143 -2.07 1.27 11.35
C VAL A 143 -1.27 0.26 10.55
N VAL A 144 -0.49 0.76 9.61
CA VAL A 144 0.47 -0.03 8.84
C VAL A 144 1.88 0.38 9.27
N GLY A 145 2.67 -0.61 9.68
CA GLY A 145 4.05 -0.47 10.13
C GLY A 145 5.06 -0.08 9.07
N GLY A 146 4.67 0.00 7.79
CA GLY A 146 5.49 0.46 6.66
C GLY A 146 5.24 -0.33 5.37
N ILE A 147 5.58 0.27 4.23
CA ILE A 147 5.53 -0.39 2.92
C ILE A 147 6.88 -0.26 2.26
N GLU A 148 7.48 -1.38 1.86
CA GLU A 148 8.75 -1.42 1.15
C GLU A 148 8.57 -2.12 -0.20
N VAL A 149 8.87 -1.41 -1.30
CA VAL A 149 8.88 -1.94 -2.66
C VAL A 149 10.32 -1.95 -3.14
N LYS A 150 10.98 -3.10 -3.05
CA LYS A 150 12.41 -3.23 -3.37
C LYS A 150 12.67 -3.15 -4.88
N GLN A 151 13.95 -2.99 -5.23
CA GLN A 151 14.41 -2.95 -6.62
C GLN A 151 13.85 -4.12 -7.44
N ASP A 152 13.39 -3.83 -8.65
CA ASP A 152 12.75 -4.78 -9.59
C ASP A 152 11.41 -5.37 -9.12
N ALA A 153 10.90 -4.97 -7.94
CA ALA A 153 9.54 -5.28 -7.55
C ALA A 153 8.54 -4.30 -8.18
N VAL A 154 7.32 -4.76 -8.44
CA VAL A 154 6.28 -3.95 -9.09
C VAL A 154 4.98 -3.98 -8.28
N VAL A 155 4.44 -2.80 -7.97
CA VAL A 155 3.04 -2.62 -7.55
C VAL A 155 2.32 -1.86 -8.65
N ASN A 156 1.38 -2.54 -9.32
CA ASN A 156 0.53 -1.91 -10.30
C ASN A 156 -0.94 -2.10 -9.91
N GLY A 157 -1.65 -0.98 -9.73
CA GLY A 157 -3.10 -0.98 -9.60
C GLY A 157 -3.76 -0.27 -10.77
N GLY A 158 -4.78 -0.87 -11.38
CA GLY A 158 -5.51 -0.24 -12.49
C GLY A 158 -6.08 1.15 -12.15
N ASN A 159 -6.35 1.42 -10.87
CA ASN A 159 -6.72 2.72 -10.34
C ASN A 159 -5.57 3.39 -9.58
N VAL A 160 -5.09 2.82 -8.47
CA VAL A 160 -3.99 3.40 -7.67
C VAL A 160 -2.98 2.31 -7.30
N GLY A 161 -1.68 2.60 -7.37
CA GLY A 161 -0.65 1.67 -6.90
C GLY A 161 -0.80 1.38 -5.39
N ILE A 162 -0.70 2.42 -4.57
CA ILE A 162 -0.89 2.39 -3.11
C ILE A 162 -1.92 3.45 -2.70
N TYR A 163 -3.03 3.01 -2.13
CA TYR A 163 -4.10 3.89 -1.64
C TYR A 163 -4.16 3.87 -0.11
N ILE A 164 -4.17 5.05 0.49
CA ILE A 164 -4.34 5.26 1.93
C ILE A 164 -5.61 6.10 2.14
N GLY A 165 -6.66 5.48 2.68
CA GLY A 165 -7.94 6.15 2.89
C GLY A 165 -7.98 7.08 4.11
N ASP A 166 -9.04 7.87 4.21
CA ASP A 166 -9.27 8.81 5.31
C ASP A 166 -9.24 8.12 6.69
N GLY A 167 -8.62 8.79 7.66
CA GLY A 167 -8.42 8.30 9.03
C GLY A 167 -7.53 7.06 9.15
N LYS A 168 -6.76 6.70 8.11
CA LYS A 168 -5.78 5.59 8.13
C LYS A 168 -4.37 6.11 8.29
N GLU A 169 -3.50 5.32 8.90
CA GLU A 169 -2.16 5.78 9.28
C GLU A 169 -1.08 4.80 8.85
N ILE A 170 -0.03 5.34 8.22
CA ILE A 170 1.25 4.66 8.07
C ILE A 170 2.19 5.35 9.05
N ASN A 171 2.52 4.65 10.14
CA ASN A 171 3.27 5.23 11.27
C ASN A 171 4.79 5.24 11.04
N THR A 172 5.25 4.70 9.91
CA THR A 172 6.64 4.74 9.48
C THR A 172 6.72 5.32 8.07
N GLN A 173 7.36 4.63 7.13
CA GLN A 173 7.74 5.10 5.81
C GLN A 173 7.20 4.19 4.71
N ILE A 174 6.90 4.81 3.57
CA ILE A 174 6.79 4.13 2.29
C ILE A 174 8.15 4.27 1.59
N THR A 175 8.82 3.16 1.31
CA THR A 175 10.12 3.15 0.63
C THR A 175 10.02 2.42 -0.70
N ILE A 176 10.46 3.07 -1.79
CA ILE A 176 10.27 2.61 -3.16
C ILE A 176 11.61 2.65 -3.90
N SER A 177 12.14 1.46 -4.17
CA SER A 177 13.26 1.22 -5.09
C SER A 177 12.83 0.44 -6.33
N GLY A 178 11.64 -0.14 -6.33
CA GLY A 178 10.99 -0.73 -7.51
C GLY A 178 10.03 0.23 -8.20
N GLU A 179 8.99 -0.30 -8.82
CA GLU A 179 7.94 0.48 -9.49
C GLU A 179 6.64 0.46 -8.70
N VAL A 180 6.04 1.63 -8.50
CA VAL A 180 4.66 1.78 -8.02
C VAL A 180 3.88 2.64 -9.00
N SER A 181 2.92 2.03 -9.69
CA SER A 181 2.14 2.71 -10.72
C SER A 181 0.64 2.50 -10.56
N GLY A 182 -0.13 3.47 -11.03
CA GLY A 182 -1.58 3.30 -11.15
C GLY A 182 -2.22 4.08 -12.28
N GLY A 183 -3.53 3.87 -12.48
CA GLY A 183 -4.32 4.64 -13.45
C GLY A 183 -4.38 6.12 -13.10
N VAL A 184 -4.85 6.43 -11.90
CA VAL A 184 -4.96 7.79 -11.34
C VAL A 184 -3.59 8.27 -10.85
N ALA A 185 -2.95 7.51 -9.97
CA ALA A 185 -1.65 7.83 -9.39
C ALA A 185 -0.92 6.57 -8.92
N GLY A 186 0.39 6.67 -8.73
CA GLY A 186 1.16 5.63 -8.06
C GLY A 186 0.80 5.56 -6.58
N ILE A 187 0.67 6.71 -5.92
CA ILE A 187 0.25 6.83 -4.53
C ILE A 187 -0.87 7.86 -4.41
N VAL A 188 -1.95 7.49 -3.71
CA VAL A 188 -2.98 8.43 -3.25
C VAL A 188 -3.07 8.37 -1.73
N ASN A 189 -2.96 9.51 -1.08
CA ASN A 189 -3.11 9.67 0.35
C ASN A 189 -4.32 10.55 0.69
N GLU A 190 -5.24 9.98 1.46
CA GLU A 190 -6.32 10.67 2.18
C GLU A 190 -6.18 10.49 3.70
N GLY A 191 -5.24 9.65 4.16
CA GLY A 191 -4.93 9.41 5.56
C GLY A 191 -3.65 10.11 6.01
N ILE A 192 -2.92 9.51 6.93
CA ILE A 192 -1.69 10.07 7.53
C ILE A 192 -0.49 9.21 7.14
N ILE A 193 0.55 9.85 6.62
CA ILE A 193 1.85 9.23 6.36
C ILE A 193 2.92 9.91 7.22
N GLY A 194 3.52 9.13 8.11
CA GLY A 194 4.50 9.59 9.10
C GLY A 194 3.88 10.19 10.36
N SER A 195 4.74 10.39 11.37
CA SER A 195 4.35 10.94 12.67
C SER A 195 4.40 12.47 12.69
N ASN A 196 3.44 13.09 13.39
CA ASN A 196 3.43 14.53 13.65
C ASN A 196 4.56 14.99 14.56
N ASP A 197 5.02 14.12 15.48
CA ASP A 197 5.86 14.54 16.60
C ASP A 197 7.36 14.62 16.24
N ASP A 198 7.83 13.77 15.34
CA ASP A 198 9.26 13.66 15.00
C ASP A 198 9.57 13.86 13.51
N LYS A 199 8.55 14.11 12.67
CA LYS A 199 8.62 14.01 11.19
C LYS A 199 9.22 12.67 10.71
N GLU A 200 9.22 11.66 11.57
CA GLU A 200 9.62 10.31 11.21
C GLU A 200 8.59 9.70 10.26
N GLY A 201 9.08 8.98 9.25
CA GLY A 201 8.26 8.39 8.21
C GLY A 201 8.31 9.14 6.89
N GLY A 202 7.19 9.16 6.17
CA GLY A 202 7.08 9.84 4.86
C GLY A 202 7.20 8.88 3.69
N ILE A 203 7.67 9.39 2.55
CA ILE A 203 7.76 8.66 1.29
C ILE A 203 9.17 8.84 0.74
N ILE A 204 9.93 7.75 0.61
CA ILE A 204 11.26 7.76 -0.01
C ILE A 204 11.22 6.97 -1.32
N ILE A 205 11.61 7.63 -2.40
CA ILE A 205 11.78 7.04 -3.72
C ILE A 205 13.28 7.04 -4.05
N SER A 206 13.93 5.88 -3.91
CA SER A 206 15.38 5.72 -4.04
C SER A 206 15.69 4.70 -5.13
N GLY A 207 15.97 5.19 -6.35
CA GLY A 207 16.20 4.38 -7.55
C GLY A 207 14.95 3.81 -8.24
N GLY A 208 13.79 3.84 -7.57
CA GLY A 208 12.51 3.39 -8.10
C GLY A 208 11.70 4.46 -8.83
N SER A 209 10.47 4.13 -9.21
CA SER A 209 9.55 5.08 -9.85
C SER A 209 8.15 5.04 -9.26
N VAL A 210 7.54 6.22 -9.15
CA VAL A 210 6.13 6.39 -8.79
C VAL A 210 5.44 7.16 -9.91
N SER A 211 4.42 6.58 -10.53
CA SER A 211 3.85 7.15 -11.76
C SER A 211 2.34 6.91 -11.93
N SER A 212 1.74 7.75 -12.78
CA SER A 212 0.37 7.60 -13.27
C SER A 212 0.38 7.22 -14.74
N SER A 213 -0.41 6.22 -15.12
CA SER A 213 -0.54 5.74 -16.50
C SER A 213 -1.57 6.54 -17.32
N ASN A 214 -2.44 7.33 -16.67
CA ASN A 214 -3.42 8.19 -17.35
C ASN A 214 -3.04 9.69 -17.34
N GLY A 215 -1.76 10.00 -17.10
CA GLY A 215 -1.25 11.38 -17.12
C GLY A 215 -1.62 12.20 -15.88
N GLY A 216 -1.96 11.55 -14.76
CA GLY A 216 -2.06 12.18 -13.45
C GLY A 216 -0.70 12.37 -12.78
N SER A 217 -0.72 12.73 -11.50
CA SER A 217 0.51 12.81 -10.68
C SER A 217 0.93 11.45 -10.15
N GLY A 218 2.24 11.25 -9.96
CA GLY A 218 2.77 10.07 -9.31
C GLY A 218 2.29 9.98 -7.87
N ILE A 219 2.28 11.10 -7.15
CA ILE A 219 1.78 11.21 -5.77
C ILE A 219 0.64 12.23 -5.73
N VAL A 220 -0.49 11.83 -5.14
CA VAL A 220 -1.63 12.71 -4.89
C VAL A 220 -1.93 12.69 -3.38
N ASN A 221 -1.85 13.85 -2.74
CA ASN A 221 -2.32 14.06 -1.38
C ASN A 221 -3.61 14.89 -1.43
N GLN A 222 -4.72 14.29 -1.01
CA GLN A 222 -6.07 14.85 -1.20
C GLN A 222 -6.97 14.56 0.00
N GLY A 223 -8.23 15.00 -0.03
CA GLY A 223 -9.14 14.81 1.09
C GLY A 223 -8.58 15.43 2.38
N ASN A 224 -8.52 14.66 3.47
CA ASN A 224 -7.86 15.07 4.72
C ASN A 224 -6.42 14.52 4.84
N GLY A 225 -5.81 14.15 3.71
CA GLY A 225 -4.51 13.52 3.67
C GLY A 225 -3.40 14.38 4.27
N SER A 226 -2.64 13.85 5.22
CA SER A 226 -1.45 14.49 5.77
C SER A 226 -0.19 13.68 5.51
N ILE A 227 0.83 14.34 4.95
CA ILE A 227 2.18 13.80 4.83
C ILE A 227 3.08 14.59 5.78
N ASN A 228 3.40 13.97 6.91
CA ASN A 228 4.17 14.59 7.99
C ASN A 228 5.67 14.33 7.86
N GLY A 229 6.02 13.14 7.36
CA GLY A 229 7.40 12.78 7.07
C GLY A 229 7.88 13.32 5.73
N GLU A 230 9.20 13.27 5.51
CA GLU A 230 9.82 13.76 4.28
C GLU A 230 9.31 13.01 3.03
N ILE A 231 9.09 13.74 1.94
CA ILE A 231 9.00 13.19 0.59
C ILE A 231 10.38 13.35 -0.05
N LYS A 232 11.13 12.25 -0.16
CA LYS A 232 12.49 12.25 -0.69
C LYS A 232 12.57 11.50 -2.02
N VAL A 233 13.16 12.15 -3.03
CA VAL A 233 13.46 11.53 -4.33
C VAL A 233 14.96 11.56 -4.55
N GLU A 234 15.59 10.39 -4.57
CA GLU A 234 17.06 10.27 -4.59
C GLU A 234 17.56 9.07 -5.41
N ASN A 235 18.87 9.02 -5.64
CA ASN A 235 19.57 7.90 -6.26
C ASN A 235 18.97 7.47 -7.61
N GLY A 236 18.57 8.44 -8.43
CA GLY A 236 17.92 8.19 -9.72
C GLY A 236 16.43 7.86 -9.65
N GLY A 237 15.82 7.92 -8.45
CA GLY A 237 14.39 7.73 -8.27
C GLY A 237 13.55 8.79 -9.00
N SER A 238 12.30 8.46 -9.33
CA SER A 238 11.44 9.33 -10.13
C SER A 238 10.00 9.40 -9.60
N VAL A 239 9.44 10.60 -9.57
CA VAL A 239 8.01 10.84 -9.37
C VAL A 239 7.47 11.52 -10.62
N GLU A 240 6.91 10.69 -11.52
CA GLU A 240 6.43 11.12 -12.84
C GLU A 240 5.06 11.81 -12.71
N GLY A 241 4.87 12.92 -13.41
CA GLY A 241 3.68 13.77 -13.25
C GLY A 241 3.64 14.56 -11.94
N GLY A 242 4.68 14.44 -11.11
CA GLY A 242 4.89 15.27 -9.94
C GLY A 242 4.07 14.87 -8.71
N ILE A 243 3.97 15.82 -7.78
CA ILE A 243 3.16 15.75 -6.56
C ILE A 243 2.01 16.74 -6.71
N THR A 244 0.78 16.25 -6.52
CA THR A 244 -0.40 17.11 -6.37
C THR A 244 -0.87 17.10 -4.93
N ASN A 245 -0.95 18.28 -4.31
CA ASN A 245 -1.59 18.49 -3.02
C ASN A 245 -2.88 19.29 -3.23
N THR A 246 -4.04 18.72 -2.90
CA THR A 246 -5.35 19.31 -3.20
C THR A 246 -6.36 19.08 -2.06
N ASP A 247 -7.58 19.60 -2.20
CA ASP A 247 -8.62 19.60 -1.18
C ASP A 247 -8.09 20.08 0.19
N ASN A 248 -8.35 19.36 1.29
CA ASN A 248 -7.78 19.70 2.61
C ASN A 248 -6.44 19.00 2.86
N GLY A 249 -5.75 18.52 1.82
CA GLY A 249 -4.47 17.86 1.94
C GLY A 249 -3.39 18.76 2.55
N SER A 250 -2.56 18.20 3.43
CA SER A 250 -1.43 18.89 4.05
C SER A 250 -0.11 18.14 3.88
N ILE A 251 0.95 18.86 3.52
CA ILE A 251 2.33 18.34 3.50
C ILE A 251 3.18 19.22 4.42
N SER A 252 3.49 18.70 5.61
CA SER A 252 4.35 19.37 6.60
C SER A 252 5.79 18.82 6.62
N GLY A 253 5.96 17.64 6.03
CA GLY A 253 7.26 17.07 5.70
C GLY A 253 7.96 17.85 4.59
N ASN A 254 9.29 17.81 4.58
CA ASN A 254 10.06 18.43 3.52
C ASN A 254 9.88 17.67 2.21
N ILE A 255 10.03 18.37 1.08
CA ILE A 255 10.12 17.75 -0.25
C ILE A 255 11.56 17.95 -0.72
N VAL A 256 12.31 16.85 -0.86
CA VAL A 256 13.74 16.89 -1.17
C VAL A 256 14.03 16.04 -2.41
N VAL A 257 14.67 16.66 -3.40
CA VAL A 257 15.12 15.98 -4.63
C VAL A 257 16.64 16.12 -4.70
N GLU A 258 17.37 15.01 -4.72
CA GLU A 258 18.84 15.02 -4.71
C GLU A 258 19.44 13.78 -5.39
N ASN A 259 20.76 13.70 -5.54
CA ASN A 259 21.47 12.50 -6.02
C ASN A 259 20.89 11.90 -7.33
N GLY A 260 20.56 12.77 -8.29
CA GLY A 260 19.98 12.37 -9.58
C GLY A 260 18.49 12.02 -9.56
N GLY A 261 17.80 12.21 -8.43
CA GLY A 261 16.35 12.10 -8.31
C GLY A 261 15.61 13.06 -9.24
N LYS A 262 14.38 12.67 -9.63
CA LYS A 262 13.53 13.37 -10.60
C LYS A 262 12.14 13.60 -10.04
N LEU A 263 11.74 14.86 -9.97
CA LEU A 263 10.38 15.26 -9.63
C LEU A 263 9.93 16.26 -10.69
N ASP A 264 8.91 15.90 -11.47
CA ASP A 264 8.48 16.72 -12.60
C ASP A 264 7.88 18.05 -12.14
N SER A 265 6.94 18.00 -11.19
CA SER A 265 6.24 19.17 -10.71
C SER A 265 5.75 19.03 -9.26
N ILE A 266 5.43 20.18 -8.66
CA ILE A 266 4.62 20.27 -7.44
C ILE A 266 3.43 21.19 -7.78
N THR A 267 2.22 20.66 -7.66
CA THR A 267 0.98 21.42 -7.81
C THR A 267 0.28 21.50 -6.47
N ASN A 268 0.12 22.70 -5.91
CA ASN A 268 -0.59 22.89 -4.64
C ASN A 268 -1.87 23.70 -4.84
N THR A 269 -3.00 23.00 -4.82
CA THR A 269 -4.36 23.58 -4.87
C THR A 269 -5.13 23.36 -3.58
N SER A 270 -4.46 22.90 -2.52
CA SER A 270 -5.07 22.65 -1.23
C SER A 270 -5.66 23.92 -0.61
N THR A 271 -6.82 23.75 0.01
CA THR A 271 -7.55 24.72 0.81
C THR A 271 -7.32 24.56 2.31
N SER A 272 -6.46 23.62 2.72
CA SER A 272 -6.08 23.50 4.13
C SER A 272 -5.23 24.69 4.57
N ASP A 273 -5.32 25.05 5.86
CA ASP A 273 -4.46 26.10 6.44
C ASP A 273 -2.97 25.77 6.36
N THR A 274 -2.62 24.48 6.17
CA THR A 274 -1.23 24.03 6.05
C THR A 274 -0.74 24.06 4.61
N GLY A 275 -1.55 23.63 3.64
CA GLY A 275 -1.12 23.40 2.26
C GLY A 275 0.17 22.59 2.20
N ILE A 276 1.26 23.23 1.74
CA ILE A 276 2.62 22.72 1.88
C ILE A 276 3.40 23.68 2.79
N SER A 277 3.84 23.20 3.95
CA SER A 277 4.60 23.98 4.94
C SER A 277 6.04 23.51 5.14
N GLY A 278 6.39 22.31 4.68
CA GLY A 278 7.77 21.82 4.65
C GLY A 278 8.62 22.55 3.60
N SER A 279 9.95 22.48 3.75
CA SER A 279 10.86 23.08 2.76
C SER A 279 10.84 22.28 1.46
N ILE A 280 10.87 22.99 0.32
CA ILE A 280 11.09 22.38 -1.00
C ILE A 280 12.55 22.61 -1.38
N THR A 281 13.32 21.53 -1.49
CA THR A 281 14.74 21.56 -1.85
C THR A 281 14.96 20.73 -3.10
N ASN A 282 15.48 21.36 -4.16
CA ASN A 282 15.93 20.65 -5.36
C ASN A 282 17.45 20.82 -5.50
N ASN A 283 18.18 19.80 -5.08
CA ASN A 283 19.63 19.64 -5.23
C ASN A 283 19.96 18.68 -6.39
N SER A 284 19.02 18.46 -7.30
CA SER A 284 19.26 17.68 -8.53
C SER A 284 19.47 18.61 -9.72
N ASP A 285 20.04 18.07 -10.80
CA ASP A 285 20.18 18.79 -12.07
C ASP A 285 18.86 18.85 -12.87
N ASN A 286 17.78 18.26 -12.36
CA ASN A 286 16.48 18.25 -13.03
C ASN A 286 15.70 19.52 -12.71
N LYS A 287 15.07 20.12 -13.73
CA LYS A 287 14.17 21.26 -13.54
C LYS A 287 12.93 20.80 -12.77
N LEU A 288 12.61 21.51 -11.68
CA LEU A 288 11.39 21.32 -10.92
C LEU A 288 10.41 22.45 -11.24
N GLU A 289 9.20 22.11 -11.68
CA GLU A 289 8.12 23.08 -11.87
C GLU A 289 7.25 23.16 -10.61
N ILE A 290 6.84 24.38 -10.22
CA ILE A 290 6.00 24.60 -9.04
C ILE A 290 4.86 25.53 -9.46
N SER A 291 3.61 25.12 -9.18
CA SER A 291 2.38 25.85 -9.53
C SER A 291 1.35 25.83 -8.41
#